data_AF-A0A7S0FGG6-F1
#
_entry.id   AF-A0A7S0FGG6-F1
#
_cell.length_a   1.000
_cell.length_b   1.000
_cell.length_c   1.000
_cell.angle_alpha   90.00
_cell.angle_beta   90.00
_cell.angle_gamma   90.00
#
_symmetry.space_group_name_H-M   'P 1'
#
loop_
_entity.id
_entity.type
_entity.pdbx_description
1 polymer ?
#
loop_
_entity_poly.entity_id
_entity_poly.type
_entity_poly.pdbx_seq_one_letter_code
_entity_poly.pdbx_strand_id
1 'polypeptide(L)'
;QLPNATMSTPEAAAAAAPVKCAPSKNLNVGFPHFDTARELYAHLREITKPGGEYVVRNFVGVIEDISPEASLVETELFPRGALEYYTKKNMGWEYTEEECKQWQLSERGGAQGDYREGMQKKIANVIDCLRTEPLSKRAVIPIPFNSAGSATVDWTDQGQNKCCRELHLYLEDGKLKCTGIVRMQNANIFVKNIHFFATLIDHVAKELKVPVGEYTHWITNICH
;
A
#
# COMPACT_ATOMS: atom_id res chain seq x y z
N GLN A 1 49.71 -12.68 -40.44
CA GLN A 1 49.57 -12.81 -38.97
C GLN A 1 48.67 -11.67 -38.51
N LEU A 2 47.42 -11.97 -38.17
CA LEU A 2 46.48 -11.00 -37.59
C LEU A 2 46.56 -11.12 -36.06
N PRO A 3 46.53 -10.02 -35.30
CA PRO A 3 46.66 -10.06 -33.85
C PRO A 3 45.37 -10.56 -33.18
N ASN A 4 45.53 -11.48 -32.22
CA ASN A 4 44.47 -11.97 -31.35
C ASN A 4 43.95 -10.82 -30.46
N ALA A 5 42.67 -10.49 -30.61
CA ALA A 5 41.96 -9.64 -29.65
C ALA A 5 41.64 -10.48 -28.40
N THR A 6 42.27 -10.13 -27.29
CA THR A 6 41.91 -10.61 -25.96
C THR A 6 40.55 -10.05 -25.57
N MET A 7 39.53 -10.91 -25.51
CA MET A 7 38.25 -10.57 -24.90
C MET A 7 38.45 -10.37 -23.40
N SER A 8 38.26 -9.13 -22.93
CA SER A 8 38.15 -8.85 -21.49
C SER A 8 36.88 -9.49 -20.95
N THR A 9 37.04 -10.33 -19.94
CA THR A 9 35.93 -10.91 -19.17
C THR A 9 35.17 -9.79 -18.44
N PRO A 10 33.83 -9.83 -18.39
CA PRO A 10 33.06 -8.84 -17.63
C PRO A 10 33.33 -9.02 -16.14
N GLU A 11 33.72 -7.91 -15.51
CA GLU A 11 33.94 -7.78 -14.08
C GLU A 11 32.65 -8.16 -13.35
N ALA A 12 32.70 -9.21 -12.52
CA ALA A 12 31.56 -9.66 -11.74
C ALA A 12 31.16 -8.53 -10.78
N ALA A 13 29.97 -7.97 -10.97
CA ALA A 13 29.40 -6.97 -10.07
C ALA A 13 29.43 -7.51 -8.64
N ALA A 14 30.19 -6.86 -7.76
CA ALA A 14 30.29 -7.22 -6.36
C ALA A 14 28.87 -7.25 -5.75
N ALA A 15 28.51 -8.37 -5.13
CA ALA A 15 27.23 -8.51 -4.44
C ALA A 15 27.12 -7.43 -3.36
N ALA A 16 26.10 -6.58 -3.46
CA ALA A 16 25.85 -5.54 -2.46
C ALA A 16 25.70 -6.18 -1.07
N ALA A 17 26.25 -5.53 -0.05
CA ALA A 17 26.11 -5.98 1.33
C ALA A 17 24.61 -6.14 1.69
N PRO A 18 24.23 -7.18 2.45
CA PRO A 18 22.83 -7.42 2.81
C PRO A 18 22.26 -6.24 3.58
N VAL A 19 21.03 -5.86 3.25
CA VAL A 19 20.33 -4.74 3.90
C VAL A 19 20.20 -5.01 5.40
N LYS A 20 20.67 -4.08 6.22
CA LYS A 20 20.58 -4.19 7.68
C LYS A 20 19.10 -4.18 8.09
N CYS A 21 18.65 -5.22 8.77
CA CYS A 21 17.27 -5.34 9.24
C CYS A 21 17.23 -5.53 10.76
N ALA A 22 16.12 -5.17 11.39
CA ALA A 22 15.90 -5.52 12.79
C ALA A 22 15.68 -7.05 12.90
N PRO A 23 16.19 -7.71 13.95
CA PRO A 23 15.76 -9.07 14.29
C PRO A 23 14.30 -9.02 14.77
N SER A 24 13.42 -9.85 14.22
CA SER A 24 11.99 -9.79 14.55
C SER A 24 11.63 -10.58 15.81
N LYS A 25 10.79 -9.97 16.65
CA LYS A 25 9.83 -10.66 17.52
C LYS A 25 8.44 -10.21 17.07
N ASN A 26 8.10 -10.58 15.85
CA ASN A 26 6.86 -10.15 15.24
C ASN A 26 5.66 -10.76 15.99
N LEU A 27 4.85 -9.90 16.63
CA LEU A 27 3.65 -10.31 17.37
C LEU A 27 2.43 -10.49 16.47
N ASN A 28 2.59 -10.33 15.15
CA ASN A 28 1.53 -10.57 14.18
C ASN A 28 0.97 -11.98 14.24
N VAL A 29 1.73 -12.95 14.76
CA VAL A 29 1.26 -14.32 15.07
C VAL A 29 -0.01 -14.37 15.94
N GLY A 30 -0.33 -13.29 16.67
CA GLY A 30 -1.55 -13.17 17.46
C GLY A 30 -2.79 -12.68 16.68
N PHE A 31 -2.62 -12.24 15.44
CA PHE A 31 -3.71 -11.76 14.58
C PHE A 31 -4.13 -12.84 13.57
N PRO A 32 -5.33 -12.73 12.96
CA PRO A 32 -5.69 -13.55 11.81
C PRO A 32 -4.75 -13.30 10.62
N HIS A 33 -4.24 -14.40 10.05
CA HIS A 33 -3.42 -14.38 8.84
C HIS A 33 -4.25 -14.82 7.63
N PHE A 34 -3.98 -14.18 6.49
CA PHE A 34 -4.61 -14.42 5.21
C PHE A 34 -3.51 -14.58 4.16
N ASP A 35 -3.64 -15.60 3.31
CA ASP A 35 -2.62 -15.86 2.29
C ASP A 35 -2.47 -14.67 1.33
N THR A 36 -3.60 -14.11 0.86
CA THR A 36 -3.61 -12.94 -0.03
C THR A 36 -4.68 -11.92 0.37
N ALA A 37 -4.74 -10.81 -0.36
CA ALA A 37 -5.82 -9.83 -0.20
C ALA A 37 -7.21 -10.41 -0.52
N ARG A 38 -7.30 -11.47 -1.32
CA ARG A 38 -8.58 -12.13 -1.65
C ARG A 38 -9.22 -12.76 -0.43
N GLU A 39 -8.44 -13.48 0.37
CA GLU A 39 -8.93 -14.14 1.58
C GLU A 39 -9.33 -13.10 2.63
N LEU A 40 -8.52 -12.03 2.80
CA LEU A 40 -8.90 -10.93 3.68
C LEU A 40 -10.19 -10.25 3.19
N TYR A 41 -10.31 -9.98 1.89
CA TYR A 41 -11.53 -9.40 1.32
C TYR A 41 -12.76 -10.27 1.59
N ALA A 42 -12.68 -11.57 1.33
CA ALA A 42 -13.76 -12.52 1.59
C ALA A 42 -14.16 -12.50 3.08
N HIS A 43 -13.18 -12.48 3.98
CA HIS A 43 -13.43 -12.38 5.41
C HIS A 43 -14.12 -11.07 5.80
N LEU A 44 -13.62 -9.92 5.31
CA LEU A 44 -14.24 -8.61 5.55
C LEU A 44 -15.70 -8.57 5.06
N ARG A 45 -15.99 -9.17 3.91
CA ARG A 45 -17.37 -9.26 3.38
C ARG A 45 -18.27 -10.14 4.25
N GLU A 46 -17.76 -11.26 4.77
CA GLU A 46 -18.56 -12.13 5.64
C GLU A 46 -18.85 -11.46 6.99
N ILE A 47 -17.85 -10.88 7.66
CA ILE A 47 -18.06 -10.25 8.97
C ILE A 47 -18.89 -8.96 8.89
N THR A 48 -19.01 -8.36 7.71
CA THR A 48 -19.86 -7.18 7.45
C THR A 48 -21.20 -7.52 6.79
N LYS A 49 -21.47 -8.80 6.53
CA LYS A 49 -22.69 -9.27 5.87
C LYS A 49 -24.00 -8.85 6.53
N PRO A 50 -24.12 -8.71 7.87
CA PRO A 50 -25.33 -8.19 8.50
C PRO A 50 -25.73 -6.78 8.01
N GLY A 51 -24.80 -6.04 7.41
CA GLY A 51 -25.03 -4.68 6.92
C GLY A 51 -24.99 -3.63 8.03
N GLY A 52 -25.03 -2.36 7.62
CA GLY A 52 -25.02 -1.20 8.52
C GLY A 52 -23.70 -0.43 8.56
N GLU A 53 -23.75 0.73 9.20
CA GLU A 53 -22.57 1.53 9.50
C GLU A 53 -21.92 0.97 10.78
N TYR A 54 -20.59 0.80 10.78
CA TYR A 54 -19.79 0.38 11.95
C TYR A 54 -20.08 -1.04 12.49
N VAL A 55 -20.09 -2.04 11.60
CA VAL A 55 -20.39 -3.45 11.96
C VAL A 55 -19.30 -4.09 12.83
N VAL A 56 -18.03 -3.76 12.56
CA VAL A 56 -16.88 -4.31 13.29
C VAL A 56 -15.95 -3.17 13.74
N ARG A 57 -15.39 -3.27 14.94
CA ARG A 57 -14.42 -2.31 15.48
C ARG A 57 -13.07 -2.97 15.77
N ASN A 58 -12.00 -2.20 15.55
CA ASN A 58 -10.62 -2.55 15.89
C ASN A 58 -10.17 -3.91 15.33
N PHE A 59 -10.44 -4.13 14.05
CA PHE A 59 -9.97 -5.31 13.35
C PHE A 59 -8.50 -5.16 12.95
N VAL A 60 -7.74 -6.24 13.06
CA VAL A 60 -6.38 -6.35 12.54
C VAL A 60 -6.29 -7.67 11.79
N GLY A 61 -5.74 -7.64 10.58
CA GLY A 61 -5.46 -8.84 9.79
C GLY A 61 -4.13 -8.71 9.07
N VAL A 62 -3.46 -9.84 8.85
CA VAL A 62 -2.14 -9.89 8.21
C VAL A 62 -2.30 -10.58 6.86
N ILE A 63 -1.79 -9.95 5.80
CA ILE A 63 -1.68 -10.54 4.46
C ILE A 63 -0.23 -11.00 4.27
N GLU A 64 -0.04 -12.29 4.01
CA GLU A 64 1.27 -12.90 3.79
C GLU A 64 1.88 -12.51 2.44
N ASP A 65 1.10 -12.65 1.36
CA ASP A 65 1.47 -12.22 0.01
C ASP A 65 0.68 -10.97 -0.38
N ILE A 66 1.33 -9.81 -0.21
CA ILE A 66 0.82 -8.49 -0.63
C ILE A 66 1.40 -8.05 -1.99
N SER A 67 1.87 -8.97 -2.83
CA SER A 67 2.28 -8.63 -4.19
C SER A 67 1.12 -7.98 -4.98
N PRO A 68 1.40 -7.13 -5.99
CA PRO A 68 0.36 -6.52 -6.81
C PRO A 68 -0.59 -7.56 -7.42
N GLU A 69 -0.05 -8.70 -7.88
CA GLU A 69 -0.81 -9.80 -8.45
C GLU A 69 -1.72 -10.49 -7.42
N ALA A 70 -1.20 -10.81 -6.23
CA ALA A 70 -1.99 -11.40 -5.14
C ALA A 70 -3.04 -10.42 -4.58
N SER A 71 -2.80 -9.11 -4.75
CA SER A 71 -3.68 -8.04 -4.30
C SER A 71 -4.69 -7.58 -5.36
N LEU A 72 -4.64 -8.15 -6.57
CA LEU A 72 -5.58 -7.85 -7.64
C LEU A 72 -6.88 -8.65 -7.45
N VAL A 73 -7.82 -8.06 -6.73
CA VAL A 73 -9.13 -8.65 -6.46
C VAL A 73 -10.21 -7.90 -7.25
N GLU A 74 -10.60 -8.48 -8.39
CA GLU A 74 -11.62 -7.88 -9.25
C GLU A 74 -13.03 -8.09 -8.69
N THR A 75 -13.85 -7.05 -8.81
CA THR A 75 -15.28 -7.06 -8.48
C THR A 75 -16.05 -6.34 -9.59
N GLU A 76 -17.38 -6.43 -9.59
CA GLU A 76 -18.20 -5.65 -10.53
C GLU A 76 -17.94 -4.14 -10.40
N LEU A 77 -17.86 -3.64 -9.16
CA LEU A 77 -17.56 -2.24 -8.90
C LEU A 77 -16.12 -1.88 -9.27
N PHE A 78 -15.17 -2.80 -9.09
CA PHE A 78 -13.75 -2.60 -9.35
C PHE A 78 -13.18 -3.69 -10.29
N PRO A 79 -13.45 -3.59 -11.60
CA PRO A 79 -12.72 -4.39 -12.58
C PRO A 79 -11.25 -3.95 -12.62
N ARG A 80 -10.36 -4.79 -13.17
CA ARG A 80 -8.91 -4.52 -13.26
C ARG A 80 -8.58 -3.10 -13.74
N GLY A 81 -9.18 -2.64 -14.84
CA GLY A 81 -8.90 -1.31 -15.39
C GLY A 81 -9.22 -0.16 -14.42
N ALA A 82 -10.26 -0.31 -13.58
CA ALA A 82 -10.55 0.66 -12.53
C ALA A 82 -9.48 0.63 -11.43
N LEU A 83 -9.08 -0.57 -10.99
CA LEU A 83 -8.04 -0.73 -9.97
C LEU A 83 -6.70 -0.10 -10.43
N GLU A 84 -6.30 -0.37 -11.67
CA GLU A 84 -5.10 0.20 -12.28
C GLU A 84 -5.18 1.73 -12.38
N TYR A 85 -6.32 2.28 -12.84
CA TYR A 85 -6.54 3.72 -12.92
C TYR A 85 -6.39 4.41 -11.56
N TYR A 86 -7.10 3.92 -10.52
CA TYR A 86 -7.04 4.55 -9.20
C TYR A 86 -5.65 4.40 -8.56
N THR A 87 -4.94 3.31 -8.82
CA THR A 87 -3.54 3.15 -8.39
C THR A 87 -2.64 4.16 -9.09
N LYS A 88 -2.67 4.28 -10.43
CA LYS A 88 -1.87 5.28 -11.16
C LYS A 88 -2.12 6.68 -10.61
N LYS A 89 -3.39 7.04 -10.48
CA LYS A 89 -3.84 8.33 -9.94
C LYS A 89 -3.29 8.60 -8.54
N ASN A 90 -3.39 7.64 -7.61
CA ASN A 90 -2.92 7.82 -6.24
C ASN A 90 -1.39 7.79 -6.12
N MET A 91 -0.70 7.03 -6.97
CA MET A 91 0.76 7.04 -7.10
C MET A 91 1.30 8.35 -7.70
N GLY A 92 0.44 9.16 -8.32
CA GLY A 92 0.85 10.34 -9.09
C GLY A 92 1.51 9.96 -10.41
N TRP A 93 1.20 8.78 -10.95
CA TRP A 93 1.63 8.35 -12.27
C TRP A 93 0.71 8.89 -13.35
N GLU A 94 1.20 8.87 -14.58
CA GLU A 94 0.43 9.30 -15.75
C GLU A 94 -0.75 8.37 -16.01
N TYR A 95 -1.88 8.96 -16.39
CA TYR A 95 -3.09 8.28 -16.85
C TYR A 95 -3.77 9.16 -17.92
N THR A 96 -4.56 8.56 -18.81
CA THR A 96 -5.18 9.27 -19.93
C THR A 96 -6.53 9.90 -19.55
N GLU A 97 -7.00 10.84 -20.38
CA GLU A 97 -8.33 11.44 -20.20
C GLU A 97 -9.44 10.40 -20.40
N GLU A 98 -9.24 9.44 -21.30
CA GLU A 98 -10.15 8.31 -21.54
C GLU A 98 -10.25 7.41 -20.31
N GLU A 99 -9.11 7.05 -19.70
CA GLU A 99 -9.10 6.29 -18.45
C GLU A 99 -9.87 7.04 -17.35
N CYS A 100 -9.68 8.36 -17.26
CA CYS A 100 -10.39 9.20 -16.31
C CYS A 100 -11.91 9.18 -16.55
N LYS A 101 -12.35 9.43 -17.79
CA LYS A 101 -13.79 9.41 -18.16
C LYS A 101 -14.43 8.05 -17.90
N GLN A 102 -13.70 6.97 -18.14
CA GLN A 102 -14.20 5.61 -17.99
C GLN A 102 -14.28 5.16 -16.53
N TRP A 103 -13.27 5.50 -15.72
CA TRP A 103 -13.09 4.87 -14.41
C TRP A 103 -13.42 5.77 -13.21
N GLN A 104 -13.38 7.10 -13.36
CA GLN A 104 -13.60 8.04 -12.26
C GLN A 104 -15.10 8.15 -11.91
N LEU A 105 -15.55 7.33 -10.97
CA LEU A 105 -16.92 7.33 -10.46
C LEU A 105 -16.99 7.75 -8.98
N SER A 106 -18.11 8.35 -8.58
CA SER A 106 -18.37 8.73 -7.18
C SER A 106 -18.52 7.50 -6.29
N GLU A 107 -19.20 6.45 -6.76
CA GLU A 107 -19.44 5.21 -6.00
C GLU A 107 -18.14 4.46 -5.67
N ARG A 108 -17.07 4.72 -6.43
CA ARG A 108 -15.73 4.17 -6.19
C ARG A 108 -14.93 4.92 -5.13
N GLY A 109 -15.60 5.73 -4.32
CA GLY A 109 -15.03 6.46 -3.19
C GLY A 109 -14.68 7.93 -3.46
N GLY A 110 -15.12 8.49 -4.59
CA GLY A 110 -15.08 9.93 -4.88
C GLY A 110 -13.80 10.65 -4.44
N ALA A 111 -13.97 11.80 -3.77
CA ALA A 111 -12.87 12.57 -3.21
C ALA A 111 -12.20 11.89 -2.00
N GLN A 112 -12.90 11.03 -1.25
CA GLN A 112 -12.35 10.34 -0.07
C GLN A 112 -11.22 9.36 -0.43
N GLY A 113 -11.28 8.78 -1.63
CA GLY A 113 -10.29 7.83 -2.13
C GLY A 113 -9.09 8.46 -2.84
N ASP A 114 -8.98 9.79 -2.84
CA ASP A 114 -7.91 10.51 -3.52
C ASP A 114 -6.73 10.77 -2.59
N TYR A 115 -5.63 10.04 -2.75
CA TYR A 115 -4.44 10.11 -1.91
C TYR A 115 -3.26 10.85 -2.56
N ARG A 116 -3.48 11.45 -3.74
CA ARG A 116 -2.39 11.91 -4.61
C ARG A 116 -1.50 13.01 -4.02
N GLU A 117 -2.03 13.78 -3.06
CA GLU A 117 -1.36 14.97 -2.54
C GLU A 117 0.02 14.64 -1.97
N GLY A 118 1.07 15.11 -2.66
CA GLY A 118 2.46 14.91 -2.28
C GLY A 118 2.94 13.45 -2.30
N MET A 119 2.18 12.51 -2.88
CA MET A 119 2.48 11.07 -2.76
C MET A 119 3.89 10.71 -3.25
N GLN A 120 4.29 11.19 -4.43
CA GLN A 120 5.63 10.93 -4.97
C GLN A 120 6.75 11.38 -4.01
N LYS A 121 6.61 12.56 -3.40
CA LYS A 121 7.58 13.07 -2.42
C LYS A 121 7.59 12.22 -1.14
N LYS A 122 6.42 11.76 -0.67
CA LYS A 122 6.31 10.89 0.51
C LYS A 122 6.99 9.54 0.26
N ILE A 123 6.77 8.93 -0.91
CA ILE A 123 7.41 7.69 -1.35
C ILE A 123 8.94 7.87 -1.41
N ALA A 124 9.42 8.91 -2.08
CA ALA A 124 10.85 9.20 -2.18
C ALA A 124 11.51 9.39 -0.80
N ASN A 125 10.83 10.08 0.12
CA ASN A 125 11.32 10.28 1.49
C ASN A 125 11.40 8.97 2.29
N VAL A 126 10.43 8.05 2.12
CA VAL A 126 10.51 6.73 2.76
C VAL A 126 11.65 5.90 2.20
N ILE A 127 11.83 5.89 0.87
CA ILE A 127 12.95 5.18 0.23
C ILE A 127 14.28 5.71 0.74
N ASP A 128 14.46 7.03 0.75
CA ASP A 128 15.68 7.66 1.27
C ASP A 128 15.91 7.32 2.75
N CYS A 129 14.86 7.41 3.56
CA CYS A 129 14.91 7.09 4.99
C CYS A 129 15.32 5.63 5.24
N LEU A 130 14.72 4.65 4.56
CA LEU A 130 15.04 3.24 4.76
C LEU A 130 16.39 2.84 4.15
N ARG A 131 16.84 3.54 3.11
CA ARG A 131 18.16 3.34 2.51
C ARG A 131 19.28 3.85 3.42
N THR A 132 19.07 4.99 4.07
CA THR A 132 20.07 5.65 4.94
C THR A 132 20.00 5.17 6.38
N GLU A 133 18.79 4.96 6.89
CA GLU A 133 18.49 4.50 8.24
C GLU A 133 17.51 3.31 8.21
N PRO A 134 17.97 2.09 7.88
CA PRO A 134 17.10 0.90 7.73
C PRO A 134 16.24 0.53 8.94
N LEU A 135 16.61 1.02 10.14
CA LEU A 135 15.88 0.79 11.40
C LEU A 135 15.07 2.01 11.86
N SER A 136 14.87 2.98 10.95
CA SER A 136 14.18 4.22 11.27
C SER A 136 12.72 3.98 11.58
N LYS A 137 12.25 4.65 12.64
CA LYS A 137 10.84 4.70 13.03
C LYS A 137 10.05 5.76 12.23
N ARG A 138 10.71 6.44 11.28
CA ARG A 138 10.19 7.61 10.55
C ARG A 138 9.80 7.29 9.11
N ALA A 139 9.96 6.05 8.66
CA ALA A 139 9.56 5.58 7.35
C ALA A 139 8.02 5.42 7.27
N VAL A 140 7.33 6.56 7.29
CA VAL A 140 5.86 6.64 7.36
C VAL A 140 5.33 7.51 6.23
N ILE A 141 4.29 7.04 5.54
CA ILE A 141 3.51 7.83 4.58
C ILE A 141 2.21 8.28 5.26
N PRO A 142 2.12 9.54 5.72
CA PRO A 142 0.88 10.08 6.24
C PRO A 142 -0.06 10.49 5.09
N ILE A 143 -1.34 10.19 5.28
CA ILE A 143 -2.47 10.64 4.46
C ILE A 143 -3.23 11.65 5.31
N PRO A 144 -2.87 12.95 5.26
CA PRO A 144 -3.46 13.94 6.13
C PRO A 144 -4.92 14.23 5.75
N PHE A 145 -5.66 14.90 6.64
CA PHE A 145 -7.02 15.36 6.32
C PHE A 145 -6.96 16.51 5.31
N ASN A 146 -6.03 17.43 5.53
CA ASN A 146 -5.66 18.54 4.67
C ASN A 146 -4.16 18.86 4.88
N SER A 147 -3.59 19.73 4.06
CA SER A 147 -2.19 20.16 4.15
C SER A 147 -1.82 20.94 5.42
N ALA A 148 -2.80 21.50 6.12
CA ALA A 148 -2.62 22.35 7.30
C ALA A 148 -2.73 21.60 8.66
N GLY A 149 -3.10 20.31 8.64
CA GLY A 149 -3.14 19.43 9.81
C GLY A 149 -4.51 19.33 10.48
N SER A 150 -4.54 18.73 11.68
CA SER A 150 -5.79 18.39 12.37
C SER A 150 -6.54 19.61 12.93
N ALA A 151 -5.83 20.70 13.23
CA ALA A 151 -6.43 21.92 13.79
C ALA A 151 -7.37 22.64 12.82
N THR A 152 -7.22 22.40 11.52
CA THR A 152 -7.94 23.08 10.44
C THR A 152 -8.88 22.13 9.69
N VAL A 153 -9.21 20.98 10.29
CA VAL A 153 -10.08 19.99 9.66
C VAL A 153 -11.50 20.53 9.56
N ASP A 154 -12.03 20.52 8.34
CA ASP A 154 -13.44 20.73 8.08
C ASP A 154 -14.11 19.36 7.92
N TRP A 155 -14.89 18.96 8.92
CA TRP A 155 -15.58 17.67 8.92
C TRP A 155 -16.73 17.61 7.90
N THR A 156 -17.17 18.75 7.36
CA THR A 156 -18.20 18.84 6.32
C THR A 156 -17.62 18.63 4.92
N ASP A 157 -16.31 18.83 4.75
CA ASP A 157 -15.59 18.55 3.51
C ASP A 157 -15.35 17.03 3.37
N GLN A 158 -16.14 16.40 2.50
CA GLN A 158 -16.00 14.97 2.21
C GLN A 158 -14.62 14.60 1.68
N GLY A 159 -13.89 15.52 1.04
CA GLY A 159 -12.51 15.29 0.59
C GLY A 159 -11.56 15.01 1.76
N GLN A 160 -11.83 15.55 2.95
CA GLN A 160 -11.02 15.35 4.14
C GLN A 160 -11.34 14.02 4.84
N ASN A 161 -12.42 13.33 4.46
CA ASN A 161 -12.81 12.04 5.03
C ASN A 161 -12.01 10.85 4.48
N LYS A 162 -10.68 11.00 4.29
CA LYS A 162 -9.79 9.90 3.86
C LYS A 162 -9.80 8.73 4.85
N CYS A 163 -9.94 7.51 4.35
CA CYS A 163 -10.02 6.30 5.16
C CYS A 163 -8.66 5.85 5.70
N CYS A 164 -7.66 5.76 4.81
CA CYS A 164 -6.28 5.51 5.22
C CYS A 164 -5.71 6.75 5.91
N ARG A 165 -4.99 6.54 7.00
CA ARG A 165 -4.30 7.61 7.74
C ARG A 165 -2.80 7.52 7.57
N GLU A 166 -2.25 6.32 7.68
CA GLU A 166 -0.80 6.13 7.68
C GLU A 166 -0.44 4.76 7.09
N LEU A 167 0.69 4.71 6.38
CA LEU A 167 1.38 3.47 6.03
C LEU A 167 2.75 3.52 6.69
N HIS A 168 3.04 2.54 7.54
CA HIS A 168 4.30 2.42 8.28
C HIS A 168 5.15 1.36 7.58
N LEU A 169 6.24 1.77 6.96
CA LEU A 169 7.13 0.88 6.21
C LEU A 169 8.38 0.60 7.03
N TYR A 170 8.81 -0.66 7.06
CA TYR A 170 9.97 -1.06 7.86
C TYR A 170 10.65 -2.30 7.27
N LEU A 171 11.96 -2.39 7.50
CA LEU A 171 12.78 -3.50 7.06
C LEU A 171 12.96 -4.52 8.20
N GLU A 172 12.50 -5.74 7.95
CA GLU A 172 12.50 -6.81 8.93
C GLU A 172 12.74 -8.15 8.21
N ASP A 173 13.60 -8.99 8.77
CA ASP A 173 13.94 -10.31 8.21
C ASP A 173 14.36 -10.27 6.72
N GLY A 174 15.04 -9.19 6.32
CA GLY A 174 15.49 -8.97 4.94
C GLY A 174 14.40 -8.54 3.96
N LYS A 175 13.17 -8.29 4.44
CA LYS A 175 12.00 -7.94 3.64
C LYS A 175 11.48 -6.54 3.98
N LEU A 176 10.85 -5.89 3.02
CA LEU A 176 10.04 -4.69 3.28
C LEU A 176 8.65 -5.12 3.74
N LYS A 177 8.30 -4.79 4.98
CA LYS A 177 6.97 -4.99 5.55
C LYS A 177 6.26 -3.65 5.69
N CYS A 178 4.93 -3.70 5.81
CA CYS A 178 4.13 -2.49 5.97
C CYS A 178 2.94 -2.72 6.90
N THR A 179 2.67 -1.76 7.79
CA THR A 179 1.41 -1.69 8.54
C THR A 179 0.60 -0.50 8.06
N GLY A 180 -0.63 -0.74 7.60
CA GLY A 180 -1.57 0.31 7.25
C GLY A 180 -2.56 0.59 8.36
N ILE A 181 -2.74 1.86 8.70
CA ILE A 181 -3.70 2.33 9.70
C ILE A 181 -4.88 2.99 8.98
N VAL A 182 -6.06 2.39 9.12
CA VAL A 182 -7.28 2.78 8.41
C VAL A 182 -8.37 3.08 9.44
N ARG A 183 -8.87 4.31 9.49
CA ARG A 183 -9.90 4.70 10.47
C ARG A 183 -11.28 4.13 10.17
N MET A 184 -11.54 3.81 8.91
CA MET A 184 -12.80 3.27 8.41
C MET A 184 -12.54 2.51 7.12
N GLN A 185 -13.01 1.28 6.99
CA GLN A 185 -12.93 0.50 5.75
C GLN A 185 -14.34 0.06 5.35
N ASN A 186 -14.81 0.54 4.20
CA ASN A 186 -15.94 -0.06 3.52
C ASN A 186 -15.45 -1.31 2.80
N ALA A 187 -16.07 -2.47 3.05
CA ALA A 187 -15.62 -3.74 2.49
C ALA A 187 -15.68 -3.73 0.95
N ASN A 188 -16.68 -3.11 0.32
CA ASN A 188 -16.74 -2.97 -1.15
C ASN A 188 -15.59 -2.14 -1.73
N ILE A 189 -15.04 -1.19 -0.98
CA ILE A 189 -13.95 -0.30 -1.44
C ILE A 189 -12.56 -0.87 -1.09
N PHE A 190 -12.48 -1.92 -0.26
CA PHE A 190 -11.23 -2.53 0.19
C PHE A 190 -10.29 -2.87 -0.97
N VAL A 191 -10.82 -3.51 -2.02
CA VAL A 191 -10.05 -3.98 -3.17
C VAL A 191 -9.30 -2.85 -3.89
N LYS A 192 -9.87 -1.64 -3.92
CA LYS A 192 -9.21 -0.44 -4.48
C LYS A 192 -8.02 -0.01 -3.62
N ASN A 193 -8.23 0.10 -2.30
CA ASN A 193 -7.19 0.56 -1.38
C ASN A 193 -6.03 -0.45 -1.33
N ILE A 194 -6.34 -1.74 -1.24
CA ILE A 194 -5.32 -2.77 -1.09
C ILE A 194 -4.46 -2.93 -2.34
N HIS A 195 -5.08 -2.82 -3.53
CA HIS A 195 -4.33 -2.80 -4.79
C HIS A 195 -3.34 -1.64 -4.85
N PHE A 196 -3.76 -0.43 -4.46
CA PHE A 196 -2.87 0.73 -4.36
C PHE A 196 -1.74 0.51 -3.35
N PHE A 197 -2.03 -0.01 -2.15
CA PHE A 197 -1.01 -0.25 -1.13
C PHE A 197 0.00 -1.31 -1.58
N ALA A 198 -0.46 -2.41 -2.17
CA ALA A 198 0.39 -3.45 -2.72
C ALA A 198 1.35 -2.91 -3.78
N THR A 199 0.84 -2.12 -4.74
CA THR A 199 1.69 -1.46 -5.76
C THR A 199 2.70 -0.49 -5.14
N LEU A 200 2.28 0.28 -4.12
CA LEU A 200 3.19 1.21 -3.43
C LEU A 200 4.30 0.46 -2.71
N ILE A 201 3.97 -0.59 -1.96
CA ILE A 201 4.92 -1.41 -1.20
C ILE A 201 5.90 -2.08 -2.16
N ASP A 202 5.41 -2.69 -3.24
CA ASP A 202 6.23 -3.31 -4.27
C ASP A 202 7.19 -2.30 -4.93
N HIS A 203 6.70 -1.09 -5.24
CA HIS A 203 7.55 -0.03 -5.80
C HIS A 203 8.68 0.35 -4.84
N VAL A 204 8.39 0.56 -3.55
CA VAL A 204 9.42 0.86 -2.54
C VAL A 204 10.40 -0.31 -2.37
N ALA A 205 9.91 -1.55 -2.35
CA ALA A 205 10.75 -2.75 -2.20
C ALA A 205 11.73 -2.90 -3.36
N LYS A 206 11.28 -2.68 -4.60
CA LYS A 206 12.12 -2.66 -5.81
C LYS A 206 13.21 -1.59 -5.74
N GLU A 207 12.86 -0.38 -5.31
CA GLU A 207 13.82 0.73 -5.13
C GLU A 207 14.85 0.49 -4.03
N LEU A 208 14.49 -0.29 -3.00
CA LEU A 208 15.37 -0.73 -1.92
C LEU A 208 16.11 -2.04 -2.24
N LYS A 209 15.76 -2.71 -3.34
CA LYS A 209 16.29 -4.02 -3.77
C LYS A 209 16.11 -5.10 -2.70
N VAL A 210 14.95 -5.12 -2.06
CA VAL A 210 14.57 -6.13 -1.07
C VAL A 210 13.28 -6.84 -1.50
N PRO A 211 13.08 -8.10 -1.11
CA PRO A 211 11.78 -8.75 -1.25
C PRO A 211 10.68 -8.04 -0.46
N VAL A 212 9.45 -8.13 -0.96
CA VAL A 212 8.25 -7.75 -0.23
C VAL A 212 7.98 -8.79 0.87
N GLY A 213 7.58 -8.33 2.05
CA GLY A 213 7.10 -9.16 3.15
C GLY A 213 5.61 -8.97 3.39
N GLU A 214 5.16 -9.32 4.59
CA GLU A 214 3.76 -9.23 4.97
C GLU A 214 3.25 -7.78 5.08
N TYR A 215 1.93 -7.64 4.94
CA TYR A 215 1.21 -6.40 5.20
C TYR A 215 0.22 -6.59 6.33
N THR A 216 0.26 -5.70 7.34
CA THR A 216 -0.71 -5.66 8.43
C THR A 216 -1.75 -4.60 8.17
N HIS A 217 -3.03 -4.99 8.11
CA HIS A 217 -4.15 -4.10 7.88
C HIS A 217 -4.91 -3.83 9.18
N TRP A 218 -4.68 -2.67 9.78
CA TRP A 218 -5.35 -2.26 11.01
C TRP A 218 -6.50 -1.31 10.70
N ILE A 219 -7.72 -1.73 11.03
CA ILE A 219 -8.94 -0.99 10.77
C ILE A 219 -9.67 -0.64 12.07
N THR A 220 -9.92 0.64 12.32
CA THR A 220 -10.71 1.08 13.49
C THR A 220 -12.19 0.73 13.36
N ASN A 221 -12.78 0.92 12.18
CA ASN A 221 -14.19 0.64 11.91
C ASN A 221 -14.36 -0.04 10.55
N ILE A 222 -15.17 -1.08 10.47
CA ILE A 222 -15.51 -1.75 9.21
C ILE A 222 -17.01 -1.59 8.96
N CYS A 223 -17.37 -1.22 7.73
CA CYS A 223 -18.74 -1.26 7.23
C CYS A 223 -18.84 -2.08 5.95
N HIS A 224 -20.08 -2.35 5.54
CA HIS A 224 -20.39 -3.17 4.38
C HIS A 224 -19.99 -2.52 3.05
#